data_AF-A0A6I3L6X0-F1
#
_entry.id   AF-A0A6I3L6X0-F1
#
_cell.length_a   1.000
_cell.length_b   1.000
_cell.length_c   1.000
_cell.angle_alpha   90.00
_cell.angle_beta   90.00
_cell.angle_gamma   90.00
#
_symmetry.space_group_name_H-M   'P 1'
#
loop_
_entity.id
_entity.type
_entity.pdbx_description
1 polymer ?
#
loop_
_entity_poly.entity_id
_entity_poly.type
_entity_poly.pdbx_seq_one_letter_code
_entity_poly.pdbx_strand_id
1 'polypeptide(L)'
;MTTTYDQAFETIVSHFKPTWSHGTFYVDDQEIVETDELYVFKVGAREWLVDGDLSFAIAGGVPVVYKDSGLLGSLPSVAVATDPGVRVRRNPNPVFSADSA
;
A
#
# COMPACT_ATOMS: atom_id res chain seq x y z
N MET A 1 -19.21 -0.58 11.31
CA MET A 1 -19.08 -0.37 9.85
C MET A 1 -17.69 -0.82 9.48
N THR A 2 -17.55 -1.60 8.41
CA THR A 2 -16.24 -2.07 7.96
C THR A 2 -15.67 -1.07 6.96
N THR A 3 -14.43 -0.64 7.17
CA THR A 3 -13.68 0.25 6.27
C THR A 3 -13.56 -0.39 4.89
N THR A 4 -13.89 0.37 3.85
CA THR A 4 -13.70 -0.06 2.46
C THR A 4 -12.25 0.09 2.03
N TYR A 5 -11.87 -0.57 0.93
CA TYR A 5 -10.52 -0.39 0.37
C TYR A 5 -10.25 1.09 0.03
N ASP A 6 -11.20 1.79 -0.58
CA ASP A 6 -11.05 3.20 -0.96
C ASP A 6 -10.82 4.11 0.25
N GLN A 7 -11.54 3.87 1.36
CA GLN A 7 -11.34 4.61 2.61
C GLN A 7 -9.96 4.32 3.24
N ALA A 8 -9.53 3.05 3.19
CA ALA A 8 -8.22 2.65 3.65
C ALA A 8 -7.10 3.27 2.79
N PHE A 9 -7.28 3.30 1.47
CA PHE A 9 -6.36 3.94 0.54
C PHE A 9 -6.27 5.44 0.79
N GLU A 10 -7.38 6.13 1.03
CA GLU A 10 -7.39 7.55 1.39
C GLU A 10 -6.63 7.82 2.71
N THR A 11 -6.72 6.90 3.67
CA THR A 11 -5.94 6.98 4.92
C THR A 11 -4.44 6.90 4.66
N ILE A 12 -4.01 5.99 3.78
CA ILE A 12 -2.61 5.86 3.36
C ILE A 12 -2.12 7.14 2.66
N VAL A 13 -2.87 7.63 1.67
CA VAL A 13 -2.50 8.83 0.94
C VAL A 13 -2.43 10.04 1.86
N SER A 14 -3.42 10.22 2.72
CA SER A 14 -3.50 11.36 3.65
C SER A 14 -2.39 11.33 4.71
N HIS A 15 -1.94 10.14 5.12
CA HIS A 15 -0.87 10.01 6.10
C HIS A 15 0.53 10.26 5.49
N PHE A 16 0.84 9.59 4.39
CA PHE A 16 2.20 9.55 3.85
C PHE A 16 2.51 10.69 2.87
N LYS A 17 1.55 11.07 2.01
CA LYS A 17 1.80 12.05 0.95
C LYS A 17 2.21 13.45 1.48
N PRO A 18 1.62 14.00 2.56
CA PRO A 18 1.95 15.35 3.01
C PRO A 18 3.38 15.51 3.54
N THR A 19 3.97 14.43 4.06
CA THR A 19 5.32 14.42 4.65
C THR A 19 6.36 13.81 3.72
N TRP A 20 5.95 13.40 2.51
CA TRP A 20 6.83 12.74 1.54
C TRP A 20 7.85 13.73 0.94
N SER A 21 9.13 13.46 1.15
CA SER A 21 10.22 14.38 0.77
C SER A 21 11.22 13.82 -0.26
N HIS A 22 11.08 12.56 -0.67
CA HIS A 22 12.05 11.87 -1.54
C HIS A 22 11.37 11.19 -2.72
N GLY A 23 11.72 11.55 -3.95
CA GLY A 23 11.08 11.02 -5.16
C GLY A 23 9.59 11.38 -5.28
N THR A 24 8.90 10.75 -6.24
CA THR A 24 7.46 10.95 -6.45
C THR A 24 6.68 9.96 -5.58
N PHE A 25 5.87 10.44 -4.64
CA PHE A 25 5.00 9.58 -3.83
C PHE A 25 4.17 8.64 -4.70
N TYR A 26 4.18 7.35 -4.38
CA TYR A 26 3.48 6.32 -5.11
C TYR A 26 2.95 5.23 -4.17
N VAL A 27 1.75 4.73 -4.46
CA VAL A 27 1.19 3.53 -3.84
C VAL A 27 0.94 2.52 -4.95
N ASP A 28 1.56 1.34 -4.87
CA ASP A 28 1.24 0.25 -5.80
C ASP A 28 -0.12 -0.34 -5.40
N ASP A 29 -1.15 0.08 -6.14
CA ASP A 29 -2.55 -0.27 -5.93
C ASP A 29 -3.13 -1.10 -7.09
N GLN A 30 -2.27 -1.75 -7.88
CA GLN A 30 -2.71 -2.66 -8.95
C GLN A 30 -3.42 -3.90 -8.39
N GLU A 31 -3.01 -4.31 -7.19
CA GLU A 31 -3.58 -5.43 -6.45
C GLU A 31 -4.02 -4.97 -5.06
N ILE A 32 -5.11 -5.58 -4.59
CA ILE A 32 -5.59 -5.46 -3.23
C ILE A 32 -5.10 -6.68 -2.47
N VAL A 33 -4.22 -6.44 -1.51
CA VAL A 33 -3.72 -7.44 -0.56
C VAL A 33 -4.45 -7.23 0.75
N GLU A 34 -5.15 -8.24 1.24
CA GLU A 34 -6.02 -8.13 2.41
C GLU A 34 -6.14 -9.43 3.20
N THR A 35 -6.47 -9.32 4.48
CA THR A 35 -7.00 -10.43 5.30
C THR A 35 -8.45 -10.13 5.67
N ASP A 36 -9.08 -10.92 6.52
CA ASP A 36 -10.39 -10.56 7.10
C ASP A 36 -10.32 -9.32 7.99
N GLU A 37 -9.13 -8.95 8.49
CA GLU A 37 -8.93 -7.89 9.49
C GLU A 37 -8.35 -6.60 8.91
N LEU A 38 -7.55 -6.67 7.84
CA LEU A 38 -6.80 -5.50 7.37
C LEU A 38 -6.58 -5.47 5.86
N TYR A 39 -6.28 -4.29 5.34
CA TYR A 39 -5.68 -4.06 4.02
C TYR A 39 -4.19 -3.79 4.17
N VAL A 40 -3.39 -4.28 3.23
CA VAL A 40 -1.94 -4.11 3.17
C VAL A 40 -1.58 -3.21 2.00
N PHE A 41 -0.68 -2.24 2.20
CA PHE A 41 -0.30 -1.28 1.18
C PHE A 41 1.20 -1.27 0.90
N LYS A 42 1.55 -1.16 -0.37
CA LYS A 42 2.91 -0.94 -0.85
C LYS A 42 3.10 0.55 -1.12
N VAL A 43 3.72 1.25 -0.18
CA VAL A 43 3.98 2.69 -0.26
C VAL A 43 5.45 2.91 -0.56
N GLY A 44 5.77 3.78 -1.51
CA GLY A 44 7.14 4.04 -1.90
C GLY A 44 7.30 5.31 -2.74
N ALA A 45 8.52 5.50 -3.24
CA ALA A 45 8.84 6.56 -4.20
C ALA A 45 8.96 5.95 -5.60
N ARG A 46 8.39 6.63 -6.59
CA ARG A 46 8.75 6.46 -8.00
C ARG A 46 9.94 7.39 -8.28
N GLU A 47 11.10 6.81 -8.52
CA GLU A 47 12.33 7.51 -8.92
C GLU A 47 12.88 6.93 -10.23
N TRP A 48 13.42 7.79 -11.10
CA TRP A 48 14.09 7.41 -12.35
C TRP A 48 15.56 7.05 -12.10
N LEU A 49 15.84 6.09 -11.21
CA LEU A 49 17.22 5.72 -10.88
C LEU A 49 17.43 4.20 -10.93
N VAL A 50 18.07 3.79 -12.03
CA VAL A 50 18.81 2.55 -12.30
C VAL A 50 17.97 1.34 -12.79
N ASP A 51 18.20 0.97 -14.05
CA ASP A 51 17.91 -0.31 -14.73
C ASP A 51 16.47 -0.71 -15.10
N GLY A 52 15.51 0.23 -15.13
CA GLY A 52 14.18 -0.07 -15.71
C GLY A 52 13.39 -1.11 -14.91
N ASP A 53 13.75 -1.31 -13.65
CA ASP A 53 13.07 -2.18 -12.71
C ASP A 53 12.41 -1.35 -11.59
N LEU A 54 11.20 -1.74 -11.20
CA LEU A 54 10.42 -1.07 -10.16
C LEU A 54 10.98 -1.46 -8.79
N SER A 55 12.09 -0.85 -8.37
CA SER A 55 12.65 -1.12 -7.05
C SER A 55 11.82 -0.42 -5.96
N PHE A 56 10.88 -1.15 -5.37
CA PHE A 56 10.16 -0.73 -4.16
C PHE A 56 11.05 -0.94 -2.93
N ALA A 57 11.71 0.13 -2.48
CA ALA A 57 12.44 0.08 -1.21
C ALA A 57 11.46 0.22 -0.03
N ILE A 58 11.09 -0.90 0.60
CA ILE A 58 10.42 -0.90 1.91
C ILE A 58 11.50 -0.79 2.99
N ALA A 59 11.81 0.43 3.43
CA ALA A 59 12.60 0.64 4.63
C ALA A 59 11.66 0.59 5.86
N GLY A 60 11.49 -0.59 6.47
CA GLY A 60 10.71 -0.77 7.70
C GLY A 60 9.60 -1.83 7.60
N GLY A 61 8.49 -1.59 8.31
CA GLY A 61 7.28 -2.41 8.26
C GLY A 61 6.33 -2.01 7.11
N VAL A 62 5.44 -2.92 6.74
CA VAL A 62 4.43 -2.72 5.70
C VAL A 62 3.25 -1.96 6.30
N PRO A 63 2.85 -0.80 5.72
CA PRO A 63 1.65 -0.10 6.13
C PRO A 63 0.41 -0.98 5.99
N VAL A 64 -0.42 -0.99 7.03
CA VAL A 64 -1.71 -1.70 7.04
C VAL A 64 -2.81 -0.77 7.52
N VAL A 65 -4.03 -1.01 7.07
CA VAL A 65 -5.22 -0.33 7.60
C VAL A 65 -6.19 -1.37 8.13
N TYR A 66 -6.55 -1.26 9.40
CA TYR A 66 -7.49 -2.17 10.06
C TYR A 66 -8.91 -1.89 9.60
N LYS A 67 -9.63 -2.94 9.20
CA LYS A 67 -10.97 -2.85 8.61
C LYS A 67 -12.07 -2.48 9.61
N ASP A 68 -11.86 -2.75 10.89
CA ASP A 68 -12.84 -2.46 11.95
C ASP A 68 -12.87 -0.98 12.36
N SER A 69 -11.71 -0.31 12.25
CA SER A 69 -11.44 1.00 12.84
C SER A 69 -10.97 2.03 11.82
N GLY A 70 -10.46 1.59 10.66
CA GLY A 70 -9.82 2.44 9.67
C GLY A 70 -8.46 2.98 10.14
N LEU A 71 -7.93 2.49 11.26
CA LEU A 71 -6.67 2.97 11.80
C LEU A 71 -5.48 2.44 11.01
N LEU A 72 -4.49 3.31 10.83
CA LEU A 72 -3.20 2.98 10.25
C LEU A 72 -2.33 2.22 11.25
N GLY A 73 -1.73 1.13 10.81
CA GLY A 73 -0.71 0.38 11.51
C GLY A 73 0.50 0.10 10.63
N SER A 74 1.49 -0.59 11.20
CA SER A 74 2.65 -1.10 10.47
C SER A 74 3.01 -2.48 11.00
N LEU A 75 3.17 -3.45 10.10
CA LEU A 75 3.53 -4.82 10.45
C LEU A 75 4.85 -5.24 9.81
N PRO A 76 5.64 -6.15 10.42
CA PRO A 76 6.78 -6.76 9.74
C PRO A 76 6.33 -7.44 8.44
N SER A 77 7.08 -7.27 7.35
CA SER A 77 6.78 -7.90 6.05
C SER A 77 6.67 -9.42 6.14
N VAL A 78 7.51 -10.06 6.97
CA VAL A 78 7.44 -11.50 7.23
C VAL A 78 6.11 -11.91 7.86
N ALA A 79 5.57 -11.11 8.79
CA ALA A 79 4.31 -11.43 9.45
C ALA A 79 3.16 -11.44 8.43
N VAL A 80 3.13 -10.45 7.53
CA VAL A 80 2.16 -10.39 6.43
C VAL A 80 2.38 -11.56 5.45
N ALA A 81 3.62 -11.82 5.03
CA ALA A 81 3.92 -12.84 4.04
C ALA A 81 3.60 -14.27 4.51
N THR A 82 3.63 -14.53 5.82
CA THR A 82 3.33 -15.85 6.39
C THR A 82 1.90 -15.99 6.92
N ASP A 83 1.07 -14.95 6.83
CA ASP A 83 -0.30 -14.99 7.30
C ASP A 83 -1.17 -15.83 6.33
N PRO A 84 -1.76 -16.95 6.79
CA PRO A 84 -2.55 -17.85 5.94
C PRO A 84 -3.88 -17.25 5.48
N GLY A 85 -4.34 -16.16 6.11
CA GLY A 85 -5.55 -15.44 5.77
C GLY A 85 -5.36 -14.41 4.66
N VAL A 86 -4.13 -14.21 4.17
CA VAL A 86 -3.85 -13.26 3.10
C VAL A 86 -4.50 -13.69 1.79
N ARG A 87 -5.20 -12.74 1.18
CA ARG A 87 -5.83 -12.84 -0.13
C ARG A 87 -5.30 -11.71 -0.99
N VAL A 88 -5.03 -12.03 -2.25
CA VAL A 88 -4.62 -11.07 -3.27
C VAL A 88 -5.64 -11.11 -4.39
N ARG A 89 -6.14 -9.94 -4.80
CA ARG A 89 -7.04 -9.80 -5.94
C ARG A 89 -6.71 -8.53 -6.71
N ARG A 90 -7.02 -8.51 -7.99
CA ARG A 90 -6.85 -7.31 -8.81
C ARG A 90 -7.70 -6.15 -8.28
N ASN A 91 -7.13 -4.94 -8.23
CA ASN A 91 -7.90 -3.74 -7.96
C ASN A 91 -8.72 -3.38 -9.22
N PRO A 92 -10.07 -3.29 -9.14
CA PRO A 92 -10.88 -2.88 -10.27
C PRO A 92 -10.66 -1.41 -10.68
N ASN A 93 -10.20 -0.56 -9.76
CA ASN A 93 -10.06 0.88 -9.97
C ASN A 93 -8.70 1.39 -9.45
N PRO A 94 -7.57 1.02 -10.09
CA PRO A 94 -6.28 1.55 -9.70
C PRO A 94 -6.21 3.07 -9.96
N VAL A 95 -5.77 3.81 -8.95
CA VAL A 95 -5.56 5.27 -8.98
C VAL A 95 -4.17 5.58 -9.50
N PHE A 96 -3.18 4.76 -9.17
CA PHE A 96 -1.79 4.95 -9.59
C PHE A 96 -1.41 3.94 -10.68
N SER A 97 -1.95 4.12 -11.89
CA SER A 97 -1.59 3.28 -13.04
C SER A 97 -0.16 3.55 -13.53
N ALA A 98 0.54 2.48 -13.92
CA ALA A 98 1.90 2.55 -14.47
C ALA A 98 1.99 3.41 -15.76
N ASP A 99 0.87 3.59 -16.46
CA ASP A 99 0.75 4.28 -17.75
C ASP A 99 0.47 5.78 -17.65
N SER A 100 0.33 6.34 -16.44
CA SER A 100 0.19 7.79 -16.26
C SER A 100 1.58 8.43 -16.18
N ALA A 101 2.20 8.62 -17.35
CA ALA A 101 3.39 9.44 -17.58
C ALA A 101 3.17 10.34 -18.79
#